data_AF-A0A0A0NFP1-F1
#
_entry.id   AF-A0A0A0NFP1-F1
#
_cell.length_a   1.000
_cell.length_b   1.000
_cell.length_c   1.000
_cell.angle_alpha   90.00
_cell.angle_beta   90.00
_cell.angle_gamma   90.00
#
_symmetry.space_group_name_H-M   'P 1'
#
loop_
_entity.id
_entity.type
_entity.pdbx_description
1 polymer ?
#
loop_
_entity_poly.entity_id
_entity_poly.type
_entity_poly.pdbx_seq_one_letter_code
_entity_poly.pdbx_strand_id
1 'polypeptide(L)'
;MIMSYAIEITRSVVSYRTPTGVTPTDGRYGGEWMEGESRLIESPSTVCEAYDGCDAEWWEGDVIAWAVDRIDRTGVTDPSAYPIGDAVPEHAWLHGQYEDLYEGDAKVTETSVRLTGDWSPQQRAKVFNKVSHL
;
A
#
# COMPACT_ATOMS: atom_id res chain seq x y z
N MET A 1 -26.92 3.36 15.19
CA MET A 1 -26.11 2.85 14.06
C MET A 1 -24.67 2.92 14.53
N ILE A 2 -23.95 1.80 14.56
CA ILE A 2 -22.54 1.78 14.98
C ILE A 2 -21.74 2.23 13.77
N MET A 3 -21.00 3.34 13.88
CA MET A 3 -20.08 3.78 12.83
C MET A 3 -18.89 2.83 12.79
N SER A 4 -18.51 2.42 11.59
CA SER A 4 -17.42 1.49 11.31
C SER A 4 -16.38 2.19 10.46
N TYR A 5 -15.19 2.40 11.00
CA TYR A 5 -14.05 2.95 10.26
C TYR A 5 -13.01 1.86 10.13
N ALA A 6 -12.54 1.60 8.90
CA ALA A 6 -11.52 0.61 8.65
C ALA A 6 -10.51 1.07 7.59
N ILE A 7 -9.32 0.49 7.64
CA ILE A 7 -8.22 0.72 6.71
C ILE A 7 -7.85 -0.64 6.13
N GLU A 8 -7.84 -0.73 4.81
CA GLU A 8 -7.43 -1.92 4.08
C GLU A 8 -6.05 -1.65 3.49
N ILE A 9 -5.06 -2.43 3.91
CA ILE A 9 -3.66 -2.31 3.49
C ILE A 9 -3.32 -3.55 2.67
N THR A 10 -2.97 -3.36 1.41
CA THR A 10 -2.55 -4.44 0.51
C THR A 10 -1.08 -4.29 0.18
N ARG A 11 -0.31 -5.37 0.34
CA ARG A 11 1.11 -5.44 0.00
C ARG A 11 1.35 -6.48 -1.06
N SER A 12 2.11 -6.13 -2.09
CA SER A 12 2.54 -7.05 -3.15
C SER A 12 4.03 -6.92 -3.38
N VAL A 13 4.71 -8.06 -3.47
CA VAL A 13 6.14 -8.10 -3.83
C VAL A 13 6.24 -8.34 -5.32
N VAL A 14 6.82 -7.39 -6.05
CA VAL A 14 6.99 -7.42 -7.50
C VAL A 14 8.45 -7.31 -7.89
N SER A 15 8.77 -7.71 -9.11
CA SER A 15 10.07 -7.50 -9.75
C SER A 15 9.86 -6.76 -11.06
N TYR A 16 10.69 -5.75 -11.32
CA TYR A 16 10.78 -5.08 -12.62
C TYR A 16 11.89 -5.66 -13.50
N ARG A 17 12.45 -6.80 -13.10
CA ARG A 17 13.52 -7.50 -13.83
C ARG A 17 13.10 -8.90 -14.29
N THR A 18 13.68 -9.33 -15.40
CA THR A 18 13.49 -10.69 -15.94
C THR A 18 14.03 -11.75 -14.96
N PRO A 19 13.42 -12.95 -14.91
CA PRO A 19 13.86 -14.02 -14.01
C PRO A 19 15.32 -14.40 -14.24
N THR A 20 16.13 -14.38 -13.18
CA THR A 20 17.52 -14.82 -13.24
C THR A 20 17.63 -16.33 -13.07
N GLY A 21 18.53 -16.97 -13.81
CA GLY A 21 18.83 -18.39 -13.62
C GLY A 21 20.19 -18.78 -14.17
N VAL A 22 20.48 -20.09 -14.06
CA VAL A 22 21.73 -20.70 -14.55
C VAL A 22 21.36 -21.76 -15.59
N THR A 23 22.02 -21.73 -16.74
CA THR A 23 21.84 -22.73 -17.78
C THR A 23 22.58 -24.02 -17.40
N PRO A 24 22.27 -25.17 -18.03
CA PRO A 24 23.02 -26.42 -17.83
C PRO A 24 24.52 -26.34 -18.18
N THR A 25 24.97 -25.27 -18.85
CA THR A 25 26.36 -25.00 -19.22
C THR A 25 27.00 -23.90 -18.35
N ASP A 26 26.47 -23.65 -17.15
CA ASP A 26 26.91 -22.61 -16.21
C ASP A 26 26.80 -21.15 -16.75
N GLY A 27 26.03 -20.93 -17.80
CA GLY A 27 25.71 -19.58 -18.29
C GLY A 27 24.66 -18.91 -17.41
N ARG A 28 24.81 -17.62 -17.11
CA ARG A 28 23.77 -16.84 -16.41
C ARG A 28 22.84 -16.17 -17.43
N TYR A 29 21.55 -16.11 -17.12
CA TYR A 29 20.56 -15.37 -17.91
C TYR A 29 19.66 -14.51 -17.00
N GLY A 30 18.99 -13.53 -17.59
CA GLY A 30 18.00 -12.67 -16.92
C GLY A 30 18.60 -11.52 -16.10
N GLY A 31 17.73 -10.83 -15.36
CA GLY A 31 18.09 -9.63 -14.58
C GLY A 31 18.03 -8.32 -15.37
N GLU A 32 17.56 -8.37 -16.62
CA GLU A 32 17.30 -7.20 -17.46
C GLU A 32 16.02 -6.48 -17.02
N TRP A 33 15.98 -5.16 -17.16
CA TRP A 33 14.78 -4.38 -16.88
C TRP A 33 13.65 -4.71 -17.86
N MET A 34 12.44 -4.83 -17.33
CA MET A 34 11.22 -4.98 -18.12
C MET A 34 10.64 -3.60 -18.43
N GLU A 35 10.27 -3.35 -19.68
CA GLU A 35 9.75 -2.03 -20.10
C GLU A 35 8.32 -1.83 -19.62
N GLY A 36 8.14 -1.17 -18.47
CA GLY A 36 6.83 -0.79 -17.94
C GLY A 36 5.99 -1.96 -17.42
N GLU A 37 6.54 -3.17 -17.42
CA GLU A 37 5.91 -4.37 -16.88
C GLU A 37 6.56 -4.75 -15.54
N SER A 38 5.76 -5.31 -14.64
CA SER A 38 6.23 -5.94 -13.41
C SER A 38 5.75 -7.38 -13.36
N ARG A 39 6.52 -8.24 -12.69
CA ARG A 39 6.10 -9.61 -12.38
C ARG A 39 5.84 -9.73 -10.89
N LEU A 40 4.75 -10.40 -10.56
CA LEU A 40 4.42 -10.75 -9.18
C LEU A 40 5.38 -11.84 -8.69
N ILE A 41 6.04 -11.61 -7.57
CA ILE A 41 6.92 -12.58 -6.90
C ILE A 41 6.13 -13.29 -5.80
N GLU A 42 5.40 -12.54 -5.00
CA GLU A 42 4.58 -13.06 -3.91
C GLU A 42 3.14 -12.58 -4.08
N SER A 43 2.17 -13.47 -3.82
CA SER A 43 0.76 -13.12 -3.89
C SER A 43 0.44 -11.94 -2.97
N PRO A 44 -0.42 -11.00 -3.39
CA PRO A 44 -0.80 -9.88 -2.55
C PRO A 44 -1.37 -10.35 -1.22
N SER A 45 -0.96 -9.69 -0.14
CA SER A 45 -1.53 -9.89 1.19
C SER A 45 -2.30 -8.65 1.59
N THR A 46 -3.53 -8.84 2.08
CA THR A 46 -4.40 -7.75 2.52
C THR A 46 -4.71 -7.89 4.00
N VAL A 47 -4.51 -6.79 4.74
CA VAL A 47 -4.86 -6.67 6.15
C VAL A 47 -5.91 -5.58 6.31
N CYS A 48 -6.93 -5.85 7.10
CA CYS A 48 -7.95 -4.87 7.45
C CYS A 48 -7.79 -4.47 8.92
N GLU A 49 -7.50 -3.20 9.18
CA GLU A 49 -7.48 -2.62 10.52
C GLU A 49 -8.80 -1.88 10.76
N ALA A 50 -9.57 -2.31 11.74
CA ALA A 50 -10.82 -1.68 12.13
C ALA A 50 -10.61 -0.82 13.37
N TYR A 51 -11.15 0.40 13.34
CA TYR A 51 -11.18 1.31 14.47
C TYR A 51 -12.14 0.78 15.53
N ASP A 52 -11.63 0.52 16.73
CA ASP A 52 -12.43 -0.02 17.83
C ASP A 52 -12.43 0.90 19.08
N GLY A 53 -12.99 0.40 20.19
CA GLY A 53 -13.05 1.15 21.43
C GLY A 53 -11.68 1.41 22.07
N CYS A 54 -10.71 0.50 21.89
CA CYS A 54 -9.35 0.70 22.40
C CYS A 54 -8.66 1.80 21.60
N ASP A 55 -8.77 1.77 20.26
CA ASP A 55 -8.24 2.85 19.43
C ASP A 55 -8.89 4.20 19.79
N ALA A 56 -10.20 4.22 20.09
CA ALA A 56 -10.88 5.44 20.51
C ALA A 56 -10.35 6.00 21.84
N GLU A 57 -9.96 5.15 22.79
CA GLU A 57 -9.33 5.60 24.03
C GLU A 57 -7.93 6.17 23.78
N TRP A 58 -7.14 5.53 22.91
CA TRP A 58 -5.74 5.90 22.65
C TRP A 58 -5.59 7.17 21.81
N TRP A 59 -6.51 7.41 20.88
CA TRP A 59 -6.53 8.60 20.02
C TRP A 59 -7.59 9.63 20.44
N GLU A 60 -8.14 9.52 21.66
CA GLU A 60 -9.15 10.45 22.20
C GLU A 60 -10.37 10.63 21.28
N GLY A 61 -10.75 9.57 20.56
CA GLY A 61 -11.82 9.60 19.58
C GLY A 61 -11.45 10.17 18.21
N ASP A 62 -10.21 10.65 18.00
CA ASP A 62 -9.74 11.18 16.73
C ASP A 62 -9.39 10.05 15.74
N VAL A 63 -10.42 9.61 15.02
CA VAL A 63 -10.29 8.60 13.95
C VAL A 63 -9.33 9.02 12.83
N ILE A 64 -9.14 10.34 12.59
CA ILE A 64 -8.23 10.83 11.56
C ILE A 64 -6.79 10.65 12.04
N ALA A 65 -6.49 11.00 13.29
CA ALA A 65 -5.17 10.81 13.86
C ALA A 65 -4.81 9.32 13.94
N TRP A 66 -5.76 8.45 14.27
CA TRP A 66 -5.59 7.00 14.21
C TRP A 66 -5.21 6.54 12.80
N ALA A 67 -5.97 6.92 11.79
CA ALA A 67 -5.67 6.46 10.43
C ALA A 67 -4.36 7.01 9.88
N VAL A 68 -3.99 8.25 10.21
CA VAL A 68 -2.69 8.80 9.81
C VAL A 68 -1.55 7.97 10.40
N ASP A 69 -1.59 7.65 11.71
CA ASP A 69 -0.57 6.81 12.35
C ASP A 69 -0.48 5.41 11.73
N ARG A 70 -1.62 4.76 11.45
CA ARG A 70 -1.61 3.43 10.83
C ARG A 70 -1.03 3.44 9.42
N ILE A 71 -1.36 4.45 8.63
CA ILE A 71 -0.89 4.56 7.24
C ILE A 71 0.58 4.96 7.19
N ASP A 72 1.04 5.86 8.06
CA ASP A 72 2.44 6.28 8.14
C ASP A 72 3.39 5.09 8.34
N ARG A 73 3.00 4.13 9.19
CA ARG A 73 3.76 2.87 9.43
C ARG A 73 3.90 1.98 8.20
N THR A 74 3.13 2.22 7.15
CA THR A 74 3.24 1.47 5.89
C THR A 74 4.27 2.05 4.93
N GLY A 75 4.79 3.26 5.18
CA GLY A 75 5.71 3.95 4.28
C GLY A 75 5.02 4.51 3.03
N VAL A 76 3.68 4.51 2.99
CA VAL A 76 2.92 5.04 1.87
C VAL A 76 2.74 6.54 1.99
N THR A 77 3.43 7.31 1.14
CA THR A 77 3.38 8.77 1.14
C THR A 77 2.73 9.36 -0.11
N ASP A 78 2.75 8.62 -1.22
CA ASP A 78 2.28 9.14 -2.51
C ASP A 78 0.76 8.95 -2.73
N PRO A 79 0.11 9.90 -3.41
CA PRO A 79 -1.25 9.67 -3.91
C PRO A 79 -1.25 8.59 -4.99
N SER A 80 -2.16 7.62 -4.93
CA SER A 80 -2.26 6.62 -6.00
C SER A 80 -2.73 7.25 -7.30
N ALA A 81 -1.98 7.01 -8.38
CA ALA A 81 -2.42 7.32 -9.75
C ALA A 81 -3.31 6.21 -10.36
N TYR A 82 -3.46 5.07 -9.68
CA TYR A 82 -4.14 3.88 -10.22
C TYR A 82 -5.22 3.36 -9.26
N PRO A 83 -6.51 3.37 -9.65
CA PRO A 83 -7.55 2.70 -8.87
C PRO A 83 -7.40 1.17 -9.00
N ILE A 84 -7.43 0.45 -7.88
CA ILE A 84 -7.56 -1.00 -7.90
C ILE A 84 -9.04 -1.35 -8.09
N GLY A 85 -9.42 -1.63 -9.34
CA GLY A 85 -10.75 -2.11 -9.76
C GLY A 85 -11.78 -1.03 -10.09
N ASP A 86 -12.88 -1.43 -10.72
CA ASP A 86 -13.88 -0.53 -11.31
C ASP A 86 -14.91 0.06 -10.32
N ALA A 87 -14.82 -0.31 -9.03
CA ALA A 87 -15.92 -0.10 -8.08
C ALA A 87 -15.74 1.09 -7.11
N VAL A 88 -14.59 1.77 -7.08
CA VAL A 88 -14.31 2.82 -6.09
C VAL A 88 -13.65 4.05 -6.74
N PRO A 89 -14.17 5.27 -6.54
CA PRO A 89 -13.61 6.49 -7.12
C PRO A 89 -12.13 6.73 -6.76
N GLU A 90 -11.39 7.33 -7.70
CA GLU A 90 -9.95 7.65 -7.61
C GLU A 90 -9.55 8.43 -6.34
N HIS A 91 -10.45 9.25 -5.77
CA HIS A 91 -10.21 10.05 -4.57
C HIS A 91 -10.22 9.26 -3.24
N ALA A 92 -10.31 7.94 -3.28
CA ALA A 92 -10.44 7.07 -2.11
C ALA A 92 -9.16 6.30 -1.73
N TRP A 93 -8.01 6.58 -2.34
CA TRP A 93 -6.80 5.76 -2.23
C TRP A 93 -5.53 6.58 -2.00
N LEU A 94 -4.58 5.96 -1.28
CA LEU A 94 -3.15 6.30 -1.30
C LEU A 94 -2.35 5.07 -1.73
N HIS A 95 -1.22 5.29 -2.41
CA HIS A 95 -0.32 4.22 -2.84
C HIS A 95 1.12 4.67 -2.64
N GLY A 96 1.96 3.80 -2.09
CA GLY A 96 3.36 4.10 -1.90
C GLY A 96 4.22 2.90 -2.23
N GLN A 97 5.42 3.20 -2.67
CA GLN A 97 6.39 2.22 -3.09
C GLN A 97 7.51 2.19 -2.06
N TYR A 98 7.82 1.00 -1.55
CA TYR A 98 9.00 0.76 -0.73
C TYR A 98 10.00 -0.09 -1.51
N GLU A 99 11.15 0.51 -1.81
CA GLU A 99 12.31 -0.18 -2.38
C GLU A 99 13.19 -0.71 -1.23
N ASP A 100 13.26 -2.04 -1.08
CA ASP A 100 14.18 -2.65 -0.11
C ASP A 100 15.62 -2.56 -0.64
N LEU A 101 16.43 -1.71 -0.01
CA LEU A 101 17.83 -1.48 -0.37
C LEU A 101 18.74 -2.72 -0.22
N TYR A 102 18.30 -3.78 0.48
CA TYR A 102 19.08 -4.99 0.72
C TYR A 102 18.79 -6.13 -0.26
N GLU A 103 17.61 -6.15 -0.87
CA GLU A 103 17.27 -7.12 -1.95
C GLU A 103 17.53 -6.54 -3.36
N GLY A 104 17.79 -5.22 -3.43
CA GLY A 104 18.04 -4.48 -4.67
C GLY A 104 16.80 -4.39 -5.57
N ASP A 105 16.94 -3.77 -6.74
CA ASP A 105 15.86 -3.54 -7.72
C ASP A 105 15.15 -4.82 -8.25
N ALA A 106 15.57 -6.01 -7.79
CA ALA A 106 14.96 -7.28 -8.13
C ALA A 106 13.67 -7.56 -7.32
N LYS A 107 13.48 -6.92 -6.18
CA LYS A 107 12.28 -7.07 -5.34
C LYS A 107 11.82 -5.72 -4.79
N VAL A 108 10.65 -5.28 -5.22
CA VAL A 108 10.00 -4.05 -4.78
C VAL A 108 8.73 -4.43 -4.04
N THR A 109 8.51 -3.85 -2.85
CA THR A 109 7.27 -4.04 -2.09
C THR A 109 6.36 -2.86 -2.38
N GLU A 110 5.33 -3.09 -3.18
CA GLU A 110 4.29 -2.11 -3.43
C GLU A 110 3.23 -2.20 -2.33
N THR A 111 2.89 -1.06 -1.73
CA THR A 111 1.86 -0.98 -0.69
C THR A 111 0.76 -0.03 -1.12
N SER A 112 -0.47 -0.53 -1.07
CA SER A 112 -1.68 0.23 -1.40
C SER A 112 -2.59 0.31 -0.18
N VAL A 113 -3.15 1.49 0.07
CA VAL A 113 -3.98 1.77 1.24
C VAL A 113 -5.33 2.30 0.81
N ARG A 114 -6.39 1.76 1.41
CA ARG A 114 -7.78 2.21 1.23
C ARG A 114 -8.47 2.48 2.55
N LEU A 115 -9.23 3.56 2.60
CA LEU A 115 -10.14 3.84 3.71
C LEU A 115 -11.54 3.25 3.40
N THR A 116 -12.03 2.36 4.25
CA THR A 116 -13.27 1.60 4.08
C THR A 116 -14.23 1.79 5.27
N GLY A 117 -15.53 1.63 5.03
CA GLY A 117 -16.57 1.92 6.02
C GLY A 117 -17.09 3.37 5.92
N ASP A 118 -17.46 3.95 7.06
CA ASP A 118 -18.23 5.19 7.20
C ASP A 118 -17.41 6.48 7.06
N TRP A 119 -16.21 6.40 6.46
CA TRP A 119 -15.38 7.56 6.16
C TRP A 119 -16.07 8.52 5.20
N SER A 120 -16.32 9.74 5.65
CA SER A 120 -16.78 10.80 4.76
C SER A 120 -15.68 11.21 3.78
N PRO A 121 -16.02 11.72 2.58
CA PRO A 121 -15.03 12.21 1.62
C PRO A 121 -14.06 13.24 2.21
N GLN A 122 -14.54 14.10 3.10
CA GLN A 122 -13.73 15.12 3.77
C GLN A 122 -12.74 14.51 4.77
N GLN A 123 -13.16 13.46 5.49
CA GLN A 123 -12.27 12.72 6.39
C GLN A 123 -11.18 11.99 5.61
N ARG A 124 -11.53 11.33 4.49
CA ARG A 124 -10.56 10.66 3.61
C ARG A 124 -9.52 11.64 3.09
N ALA A 125 -9.97 12.76 2.52
CA ALA A 125 -9.09 13.80 2.02
C ALA A 125 -8.15 14.35 3.12
N LYS A 126 -8.65 14.52 4.35
CA LYS A 126 -7.86 15.03 5.47
C LYS A 126 -6.82 14.01 5.97
N VAL A 127 -7.16 12.72 6.03
CA VAL A 127 -6.19 11.65 6.34
C VAL A 127 -5.09 11.66 5.28
N PHE A 128 -5.47 11.61 4.01
CA PHE A 128 -4.53 11.49 2.91
C PHE A 128 -3.62 12.71 2.75
N ASN A 129 -4.18 13.91 2.88
CA ASN A 129 -3.38 15.14 2.86
C ASN A 129 -2.36 15.18 4.00
N LYS A 130 -2.72 14.71 5.20
CA LYS A 130 -1.78 14.66 6.33
C LYS A 130 -0.64 13.68 6.05
N VAL A 131 -0.94 12.48 5.56
CA VAL A 131 0.07 11.46 5.27
C VAL A 131 1.05 11.94 4.20
N SER A 132 0.58 12.58 3.13
CA SER A 132 1.46 13.07 2.04
C SER A 132 2.28 14.33 2.37
N HIS A 133 2.11 14.92 3.55
CA HIS A 133 2.82 16.14 3.99
C HIS A 133 3.58 15.97 5.31
N LEU A 134 3.75 14.73 5.80
CA LEU A 134 4.64 14.38 6.91
C LEU A 134 6.08 14.22 6.41
#